data_AF-A0A7X4ATE1-F1
#
_entry.id   AF-A0A7X4ATE1-F1
#
_cell.length_a   1.000
_cell.length_b   1.000
_cell.length_c   1.000
_cell.angle_alpha   90.00
_cell.angle_beta   90.00
_cell.angle_gamma   90.00
#
_symmetry.space_group_name_H-M   'P 1'
#
loop_
_entity.id
_entity.type
_entity.pdbx_description
1 polymer ?
#
loop_
_entity_poly.entity_id
_entity_poly.type
_entity_poly.pdbx_seq_one_letter_code
_entity_poly.pdbx_strand_id
1 'polypeptide(L)' 'MVDALPPYKRIEGILADKGTDTRGNHYILVNNEIIGVDWLTFEVLIIGEALSVRATRANQAINIDRLSP' A
#
# COMPACT_ATOMS: atom_id res chain seq x y z
N MET A 1 -14.00 -12.67 4.59
CA MET A 1 -12.76 -13.36 5.05
C MET A 1 -12.01 -14.08 3.92
N VAL A 2 -12.58 -14.23 2.71
CA VAL A 2 -11.94 -14.92 1.57
C VAL A 2 -10.85 -14.07 0.89
N ASP A 3 -10.92 -12.74 0.98
CA ASP A 3 -10.00 -11.85 0.26
C ASP A 3 -8.59 -11.77 0.86
N ALA A 4 -8.43 -12.21 2.11
CA ALA A 4 -7.14 -12.30 2.78
C ALA A 4 -6.34 -13.54 2.37
N LEU A 5 -6.94 -14.45 1.59
CA LEU A 5 -6.28 -15.66 1.11
C LEU A 5 -5.59 -15.42 -0.23
N PRO A 6 -4.50 -16.14 -0.53
CA PRO A 6 -3.82 -16.04 -1.81
C PRO A 6 -4.75 -16.41 -2.97
N PRO A 7 -4.40 -15.99 -4.21
CA PRO A 7 -3.21 -15.24 -4.60
C PRO A 7 -3.22 -13.78 -4.17
N TYR A 8 -2.03 -13.29 -3.82
CA TYR A 8 -1.77 -11.89 -3.50
C TYR A 8 -1.35 -11.12 -4.74
N LYS A 9 -1.74 -9.85 -4.81
CA LYS A 9 -1.27 -8.92 -5.82
C LYS A 9 0.16 -8.49 -5.49
N ARG A 10 0.98 -8.29 -6.53
CA ARG A 10 2.28 -7.61 -6.44
C ARG A 10 2.18 -6.33 -7.24
N ILE A 11 2.46 -5.20 -6.60
CA ILE A 11 2.34 -3.86 -7.17
C ILE A 11 3.69 -3.18 -6.95
N GLU A 12 4.32 -2.71 -8.01
CA GLU A 12 5.60 -2.00 -7.94
C GLU A 12 5.44 -0.63 -8.56
N GLY A 13 6.03 0.39 -7.93
CA GLY A 13 5.98 1.74 -8.46
C GLY A 13 6.40 2.78 -7.44
N ILE A 14 6.27 4.05 -7.84
CA ILE A 14 6.52 5.19 -6.95
C ILE A 14 5.29 5.42 -6.08
N LEU A 15 5.52 5.66 -4.78
CA LEU A 15 4.52 6.20 -3.87
C LEU A 15 4.17 7.63 -4.32
N ALA A 16 3.06 7.75 -5.04
CA ALA A 16 2.64 9.00 -5.65
C ALA A 16 1.89 9.91 -4.66
N ASP A 17 1.13 9.32 -3.73
CA ASP A 17 0.32 10.07 -2.77
C ASP A 17 -0.04 9.23 -1.54
N LYS A 18 -0.49 9.90 -0.49
CA LYS A 18 -0.95 9.34 0.78
C LYS A 18 -2.22 10.06 1.21
N GLY A 19 -3.23 9.32 1.68
CA GLY A 19 -4.43 9.95 2.23
C GLY A 19 -5.11 9.16 3.34
N THR A 20 -6.10 9.81 3.93
CA THR A 20 -7.00 9.23 4.94
C THR A 20 -8.43 9.42 4.47
N ASP A 21 -9.26 8.38 4.55
CA ASP A 21 -10.66 8.47 4.18
C ASP A 21 -11.53 9.12 5.29
N THR A 22 -12.81 9.33 5.02
CA THR A 22 -13.76 9.92 5.99
C THR A 22 -14.01 9.04 7.23
N ARG A 23 -13.56 7.78 7.21
CA ARG A 23 -13.68 6.82 8.30
C ARG A 23 -12.38 6.68 9.09
N GLY A 24 -11.32 7.41 8.72
CA GLY A 24 -10.01 7.35 9.36
C GLY A 24 -9.11 6.22 8.84
N ASN A 25 -9.49 5.53 7.76
CA ASN A 25 -8.61 4.51 7.18
C ASN A 25 -7.51 5.17 6.35
N HIS A 26 -6.27 4.70 6.53
CA HIS A 26 -5.11 5.20 5.83
C HIS A 26 -4.86 4.43 4.54
N TYR A 27 -4.44 5.14 3.49
CA TYR A 27 -4.10 4.55 2.21
C TYR A 27 -2.91 5.24 1.55
N ILE A 28 -2.26 4.49 0.68
CA ILE A 28 -1.17 4.94 -0.20
C ILE A 28 -1.56 4.73 -1.66
N LEU A 29 -1.02 5.56 -2.55
CA LEU A 29 -1.19 5.44 -4.00
C LEU A 29 0.12 4.99 -4.64
N VAL A 30 0.16 3.77 -5.19
CA VAL A 30 1.33 3.20 -5.86
C VAL A 30 0.90 2.62 -7.20
N ASN A 31 1.56 2.99 -8.29
CA ASN A 31 1.23 2.53 -9.65
C ASN A 31 -0.27 2.66 -10.01
N ASN A 32 -0.88 3.79 -9.67
CA ASN A 32 -2.30 4.09 -9.87
C ASN A 32 -3.27 3.12 -9.14
N GLU A 33 -2.79 2.38 -8.13
CA GLU A 33 -3.61 1.59 -7.22
C GLU A 33 -3.62 2.20 -5.82
N ILE A 34 -4.83 2.31 -5.25
CA ILE A 34 -5.04 2.69 -3.84
C ILE A 34 -4.89 1.43 -2.99
N ILE A 35 -3.99 1.50 -2.00
CA ILE A 35 -3.66 0.39 -1.11
C ILE A 35 -3.86 0.84 0.33
N GLY A 36 -4.69 0.11 1.07
CA GLY A 36 -4.91 0.32 2.50
C GLY A 36 -3.72 -0.13 3.33
N VAL A 37 -3.35 0.69 4.32
CA VAL A 37 -2.23 0.45 5.24
C VAL A 37 -2.65 0.80 6.66
N ASP A 38 -1.93 0.30 7.66
CA ASP A 38 -2.07 0.79 9.03
C ASP A 38 -1.46 2.19 9.20
N TRP A 39 -1.81 2.85 10.30
CA TRP A 39 -1.37 4.22 10.59
C TRP A 39 0.15 4.36 10.73
N LEU A 40 0.85 3.36 11.27
CA LEU A 40 2.30 3.45 11.48
C LEU A 40 3.01 3.35 10.13
N THR A 41 2.60 2.38 9.30
CA THR A 41 3.05 2.25 7.91
C THR A 41 2.78 3.53 7.12
N PHE A 42 1.60 4.13 7.29
CA PHE A 42 1.27 5.41 6.67
C PHE A 42 2.30 6.47 7.06
N GLU A 43 2.54 6.71 8.34
CA GLU A 43 3.45 7.76 8.82
C GLU A 43 4.88 7.61 8.31
N VAL A 44 5.43 6.40 8.29
CA VAL A 44 6.85 6.17 7.94
C VAL A 44 7.15 6.26 6.45
N LEU A 45 6.17 6.04 5.57
CA LEU A 45 6.38 6.08 4.12
C LEU A 45 6.40 7.51 3.59
N ILE A 46 7.32 7.77 2.66
CA ILE A 46 7.59 9.09 2.10
C ILE A 46 7.18 9.11 0.63
N ILE A 47 6.38 10.10 0.23
CA ILE A 47 6.01 10.32 -1.18
C ILE A 47 7.28 10.45 -2.03
N GLY A 48 7.35 9.72 -3.14
CA GLY A 48 8.52 9.61 -4.01
C GLY A 48 9.35 8.33 -3.79
N GLU A 49 9.11 7.57 -2.72
CA GLU A 49 9.77 6.27 -2.52
C GLU A 49 9.33 5.26 -3.60
N ALA A 50 10.29 4.50 -4.15
CA ALA A 50 9.98 3.34 -4.97
C ALA A 50 9.64 2.15 -4.05
N LEU A 51 8.48 1.53 -4.25
CA LEU A 51 7.95 0.48 -3.37
C LEU A 51 7.63 -0.78 -4.17
N SER A 52 7.83 -1.93 -3.54
CA SER A 52 7.24 -3.22 -3.92
C SER A 52 6.23 -3.60 -2.85
N VAL A 53 4.96 -3.65 -3.22
CA VAL A 53 3.85 -3.92 -2.32
C VAL A 53 3.23 -5.27 -2.65
N ARG A 54 3.10 -6.12 -1.63
CA ARG A 54 2.26 -7.31 -1.68
C ARG A 54 0.94 -6.99 -0.99
N ALA A 55 -0.18 -7.21 -1.70
CA ALA A 55 -1.51 -6.86 -1.20
C ALA A 55 -2.54 -7.99 -1.38
N THR A 56 -3.58 -7.96 -0.55
CA THR A 56 -4.77 -8.80 -0.71
C THR A 56 -5.56 -8.44 -1.97
N ARG A 57 -6.57 -9.24 -2.33
CA ARG A 57 -7.49 -8.90 -3.44
C ARG A 57 -8.26 -7.60 -3.20
N ALA A 58 -8.50 -7.27 -1.94
CA ALA A 58 -9.15 -6.03 -1.48
C ALA A 58 -8.16 -4.86 -1.31
N ASN A 59 -6.95 -4.95 -1.88
CA ASN A 59 -5.91 -3.94 -1.80
C ASN A 59 -5.54 -3.52 -0.37
N GLN A 60 -5.49 -4.48 0.55
CA GLN A 60 -4.88 -4.27 1.87
C GLN A 60 -3.43 -4.75 1.82
N ALA A 61 -2.50 -3.90 2.23
CA ALA A 61 -1.09 -4.24 2.27
C ALA A 61 -0.85 -5.41 3.24
N ILE A 62 -0.03 -6.36 2.79
CA ILE A 62 0.48 -7.48 3.59
C ILE A 62 1.95 -7.21 3.92
N ASN A 63 2.70 -6.71 2.94
CA ASN A 63 4.11 -6.37 3.07
C ASN A 63 4.44 -5.25 2.06
N ILE A 64 5.34 -4.36 2.47
CA ILE A 64 5.84 -3.23 1.67
C ILE A 64 7.36 -3.22 1.82
N ASP A 65 8.06 -3.39 0.71
CA ASP A 65 9.51 -3.26 0.63
C ASP A 65 9.87 -1.95 -0.07
N ARG A 66 10.83 -1.21 0.49
CA ARG A 66 11.42 -0.05 -0.18
C ARG A 66 12.45 -0.52 -1.19
N LEU A 67 12.22 -0.18 -2.44
CA LEU A 67 13.14 -0.41 -3.54
C LEU A 67 14.13 0.77 -3.58
N SER A 68 15.06 0.81 -2.63
CA SER A 68 16.23 1.67 -2.79
C SER A 68 16.99 1.26 -4.06
N PRO A 69 17.69 2.19 -4.73
CA PRO A 69 18.91 1.85 -5.45
C PRO A 69 19.95 1.23 -4.50
#